data_AF-A0A7D5VME7-F1
#
_entry.id   AF-A0A7D5VME7-F1
#
_cell.length_a   1.000
_cell.length_b   1.000
_cell.length_c   1.000
_cell.angle_alpha   90.00
_cell.angle_beta   90.00
_cell.angle_gamma   90.00
#
_symmetry.space_group_name_H-M   'P 1'
#
loop_
_entity.id
_entity.type
_entity.pdbx_description
1 polymer ?
#
loop_
_entity_poly.entity_id
_entity_poly.type
_entity_poly.pdbx_seq_one_letter_code
_entity_poly.pdbx_strand_id
1 'polypeptide(L)'
;MAGAGRNPRGPGKRLIRDERLRRELELCDRWGIPHSQFRGIGDGTWSERDRAKALAFLEYQRSVCPQCGTRYDDWDHGGDDEEDRYVAVLQKCVGCEVIADKQKELETSGESTHGMKVALVPAAVQAALELARGLHKARHIDD
;
A
#
# COMPACT_ATOMS: atom_id res chain seq x y z
N MET A 1 34.51 21.51 -22.10
CA MET A 1 34.46 20.75 -20.84
C MET A 1 33.86 19.38 -21.16
N ALA A 2 34.69 18.33 -21.21
CA ALA A 2 34.29 17.00 -21.63
C ALA A 2 33.30 16.38 -20.63
N GLY A 3 32.15 15.92 -21.13
CA GLY A 3 31.10 15.29 -20.32
C GLY A 3 31.59 13.99 -19.71
N ALA A 4 31.50 13.89 -18.38
CA ALA A 4 31.77 12.67 -17.64
C ALA A 4 30.91 11.52 -18.20
N GLY A 5 31.57 10.48 -18.70
CA GLY A 5 30.93 9.31 -19.29
C GLY A 5 29.97 8.63 -18.30
N ARG A 6 28.67 8.80 -18.52
CA ARG A 6 27.63 8.06 -17.78
C ARG A 6 27.71 6.58 -18.17
N ASN A 7 28.46 5.80 -17.41
CA ASN A 7 28.53 4.35 -17.58
C ASN A 7 27.10 3.74 -17.60
N PRO A 8 26.65 3.14 -18.71
CA PRO A 8 25.29 2.59 -18.84
C PRO A 8 25.04 1.38 -17.92
N ARG A 9 26.07 0.88 -17.21
CA ARG A 9 26.03 -0.26 -16.29
C ARG A 9 26.10 0.12 -14.80
N GLY A 10 25.93 1.40 -14.44
CA GLY A 10 25.93 1.83 -13.04
C GLY A 10 24.86 1.10 -12.19
N PRO A 11 25.12 0.90 -10.88
CA PRO A 11 24.13 0.32 -9.96
C PRO A 11 22.82 1.13 -10.04
N GLY A 12 21.67 0.44 -10.06
CA GLY A 12 20.34 1.06 -10.13
C GLY A 12 19.74 1.27 -11.54
N LYS A 13 20.54 1.42 -12.60
CA LYS A 13 20.00 1.73 -13.95
C LYS A 13 19.09 0.65 -14.54
N ARG A 14 19.37 -0.62 -14.24
CA ARG A 14 18.51 -1.74 -14.65
C ARG A 14 17.20 -1.76 -13.87
N LEU A 15 17.19 -1.35 -12.60
CA LEU A 15 15.97 -1.37 -11.78
C LEU A 15 14.91 -0.42 -12.32
N ILE A 16 15.30 0.78 -12.73
CA ILE A 16 14.36 1.78 -13.26
C ILE A 16 13.62 1.26 -14.50
N ARG A 17 14.33 0.57 -15.42
CA ARG A 17 13.77 0.11 -16.70
C ARG A 17 13.14 -1.28 -16.66
N ASP A 18 13.53 -2.13 -15.72
CA ASP A 18 13.15 -3.54 -15.65
C ASP A 18 12.06 -3.72 -14.58
N GLU A 19 10.79 -3.60 -14.98
CA GLU A 19 9.65 -3.77 -14.09
C GLU A 19 9.61 -5.16 -13.45
N ARG A 20 9.95 -6.20 -14.21
CA ARG A 20 10.00 -7.56 -13.70
C ARG A 20 11.00 -7.66 -12.55
N LEU A 21 12.22 -7.18 -12.75
CA LEU A 21 13.24 -7.18 -11.70
C LEU A 21 12.79 -6.39 -10.46
N ARG A 22 12.06 -5.28 -10.63
CA ARG A 22 11.49 -4.51 -9.50
C ARG A 22 10.50 -5.34 -8.69
N ARG A 23 9.53 -5.99 -9.36
CA ARG A 23 8.53 -6.84 -8.70
C ARG A 23 9.18 -8.03 -7.98
N GLU A 24 10.19 -8.65 -8.60
CA GLU A 24 10.95 -9.75 -7.97
C GLU A 24 11.64 -9.27 -6.68
N LEU A 25 12.27 -8.08 -6.70
CA LEU A 25 12.96 -7.54 -5.52
C LEU A 25 12.02 -7.03 -4.44
N GLU A 26 10.84 -6.53 -4.78
CA GLU A 26 9.78 -6.18 -3.82
C GLU A 26 9.36 -7.40 -2.99
N LEU A 27 9.17 -8.55 -3.64
CA LEU A 27 8.89 -9.80 -2.93
C LEU A 27 10.06 -10.27 -2.09
N CYS A 28 11.30 -10.15 -2.61
CA CYS A 28 12.51 -10.51 -1.87
C CYS A 28 12.67 -9.66 -0.59
N ASP A 29 12.43 -8.36 -0.68
CA ASP A 29 12.47 -7.41 0.45
C ASP A 29 11.41 -7.77 1.51
N ARG A 30 10.16 -7.99 1.08
CA ARG A 30 9.06 -8.39 1.97
C ARG A 30 9.32 -9.72 2.69
N TRP A 31 9.97 -10.66 2.04
CA TRP A 31 10.26 -11.99 2.59
C TRP A 31 11.62 -12.09 3.29
N GLY A 32 12.48 -11.08 3.16
CA GLY A 32 13.82 -11.08 3.74
C GLY A 32 14.77 -12.11 3.10
N ILE A 33 14.62 -12.40 1.80
CA ILE A 33 15.42 -13.43 1.10
C ILE A 33 16.31 -12.83 0.00
N PRO A 34 17.46 -13.44 -0.34
CA PRO A 34 18.27 -13.01 -1.47
C PRO A 34 17.59 -13.32 -2.81
N HIS A 35 17.79 -12.44 -3.80
CA HIS A 35 17.18 -12.62 -5.13
C HIS A 35 17.63 -13.92 -5.84
N SER A 36 18.83 -14.43 -5.57
CA SER A 36 19.26 -15.74 -6.05
C SER A 36 18.38 -16.89 -5.53
N GLN A 37 18.00 -16.86 -4.25
CA GLN A 37 17.07 -17.83 -3.65
C GLN A 37 15.68 -17.69 -4.26
N PHE A 38 15.16 -16.46 -4.42
CA PHE A 38 13.88 -16.23 -5.10
C PHE A 38 13.84 -16.85 -6.50
N ARG A 39 14.95 -16.80 -7.24
CA ARG A 39 15.08 -17.40 -8.58
C ARG A 39 15.34 -18.92 -8.58
N GLY A 40 15.43 -19.55 -7.41
CA GLY A 40 15.72 -20.99 -7.27
C GLY A 40 17.16 -21.38 -7.60
N ILE A 41 18.10 -20.44 -7.59
CA ILE A 41 19.52 -20.66 -7.95
C ILE A 41 20.50 -20.42 -6.79
N GLY A 42 19.99 -20.24 -5.57
CA GLY A 42 20.80 -19.95 -4.38
C GLY A 42 20.37 -20.79 -3.18
N ASP A 43 21.28 -20.93 -2.22
CA ASP A 43 21.12 -21.71 -0.98
C ASP A 43 20.60 -20.86 0.20
N GLY A 44 20.20 -19.61 -0.06
CA GLY A 44 19.80 -18.64 0.94
C GLY A 44 20.95 -17.75 1.45
N THR A 45 22.19 -17.99 1.01
CA THR A 45 23.31 -17.09 1.31
C THR A 45 23.22 -15.81 0.49
N TRP A 46 23.43 -14.68 1.14
CA TRP A 46 23.51 -13.39 0.47
C TRP A 46 24.82 -13.26 -0.31
N SER A 47 24.75 -13.44 -1.63
CA SER A 47 25.88 -13.13 -2.51
C SER A 47 26.14 -11.62 -2.57
N GLU A 48 27.35 -11.23 -2.99
CA GLU A 48 27.67 -9.81 -3.24
C GLU A 48 26.68 -9.16 -4.21
N ARG A 49 26.29 -9.92 -5.25
CA ARG A 49 25.31 -9.46 -6.24
C ARG A 49 23.92 -9.28 -5.64
N ASP A 50 23.51 -10.11 -4.69
CA ASP A 50 22.19 -9.96 -4.04
C ASP A 50 22.19 -8.79 -3.07
N ARG A 51 23.27 -8.58 -2.31
CA ARG A 51 23.44 -7.38 -1.49
C ARG A 51 23.40 -6.11 -2.33
N ALA A 52 24.10 -6.09 -3.47
CA ALA A 52 24.10 -4.95 -4.38
C ALA A 52 22.70 -4.65 -4.94
N LYS A 53 21.90 -5.68 -5.25
CA LYS A 53 20.51 -5.50 -5.68
C LYS A 53 19.62 -4.97 -4.55
N ALA A 54 19.74 -5.52 -3.35
CA ALA A 54 18.94 -5.07 -2.21
C ALA A 54 19.22 -3.61 -1.84
N LEU A 55 20.49 -3.21 -1.78
CA LEU A 55 20.87 -1.80 -1.57
C LEU A 55 20.34 -0.89 -2.67
N ALA A 56 20.46 -1.32 -3.94
CA ALA A 56 19.94 -0.54 -5.06
C ALA A 56 18.40 -0.46 -5.07
N PHE A 57 17.70 -1.49 -4.58
CA PHE A 57 16.25 -1.49 -4.44
C PHE A 57 15.79 -0.59 -3.28
N LEU A 58 16.50 -0.60 -2.15
CA LEU A 58 16.26 0.32 -1.05
C LEU A 58 16.40 1.79 -1.50
N GLU A 59 17.44 2.10 -2.26
CA GLU A 59 17.63 3.44 -2.81
C GLU A 59 16.52 3.82 -3.80
N TYR A 60 16.08 2.87 -4.63
CA TYR A 60 14.93 3.05 -5.50
C TYR A 60 13.66 3.38 -4.70
N GLN A 61 13.33 2.61 -3.66
CA GLN A 61 12.17 2.85 -2.80
C GLN A 61 12.18 4.25 -2.19
N ARG A 62 13.35 4.74 -1.73
CA ARG A 62 13.50 6.10 -1.18
C ARG A 62 13.23 7.20 -2.20
N SER A 63 13.45 6.92 -3.48
CA SER A 63 13.19 7.87 -4.56
C SER A 63 11.72 7.91 -5.00
N VAL A 64 10.90 6.96 -4.55
CA VAL A 64 9.48 6.83 -4.89
C VAL A 64 8.63 7.49 -3.81
N CYS A 65 7.65 8.29 -4.21
CA CYS A 65 6.70 8.89 -3.28
C CYS A 65 5.84 7.79 -2.61
N PRO A 66 5.79 7.71 -1.27
CA PRO A 66 5.01 6.68 -0.58
C PRO A 66 3.49 6.87 -0.71
N GLN A 67 3.03 8.05 -1.12
CA GLN A 67 1.60 8.33 -1.30
C GLN A 67 1.08 7.95 -2.69
N CYS A 68 1.78 8.36 -3.76
CA CYS A 68 1.31 8.15 -5.13
C CYS A 68 2.08 7.08 -5.90
N GLY A 69 3.21 6.59 -5.38
CA GLY A 69 4.04 5.59 -6.06
C GLY A 69 4.87 6.12 -7.23
N THR A 70 4.81 7.43 -7.50
CA THR A 70 5.60 8.06 -8.57
C THR A 70 6.97 8.49 -8.05
N ARG A 71 8.02 8.20 -8.81
CA ARG A 71 9.38 8.71 -8.56
C ARG A 71 9.50 10.14 -9.10
N TYR A 72 10.25 10.99 -8.40
CA TYR A 72 10.43 12.40 -8.80
C TYR A 72 10.94 12.54 -10.23
N ASP A 73 12.01 11.83 -10.60
CA ASP A 73 12.57 11.86 -11.97
C ASP A 73 11.63 11.27 -13.05
N ASP A 74 10.61 10.49 -12.64
CA ASP A 74 9.61 9.94 -13.55
C ASP A 74 8.36 10.86 -13.63
N TRP A 75 8.34 11.94 -12.84
CA TRP A 75 7.30 12.95 -12.91
C TRP A 75 7.45 13.75 -14.19
N ASP A 76 6.39 13.74 -15.00
CA ASP A 76 6.28 14.56 -16.19
C ASP A 76 5.78 15.94 -15.76
N HIS A 77 6.71 16.89 -15.60
CA HIS A 77 6.44 18.26 -15.17
C HIS A 77 5.70 19.12 -16.22
N GLY A 78 5.33 18.54 -17.36
CA GLY A 78 4.88 19.29 -18.52
C GLY A 78 6.03 20.10 -19.16
N GLY A 79 5.75 20.74 -20.30
CA GLY A 79 6.59 21.79 -20.86
C GLY A 79 6.30 23.16 -20.24
N ASP A 80 7.13 24.17 -20.57
CA ASP A 80 7.02 25.54 -20.02
C ASP A 80 5.61 26.17 -20.18
N ASP A 81 4.83 25.71 -21.17
CA ASP A 81 3.47 26.17 -21.48
C ASP A 81 2.40 25.05 -21.43
N GLU A 82 2.69 23.88 -20.83
CA GLU A 82 1.74 22.77 -20.70
C GLU A 82 1.36 22.53 -19.23
N GLU A 83 0.11 22.11 -18.99
CA GLU A 83 -0.32 21.69 -17.65
C GLU A 83 0.41 20.39 -17.23
N ASP A 84 0.64 20.21 -15.92
CA ASP A 84 1.16 18.95 -15.38
C ASP A 84 0.35 17.76 -15.94
N ARG A 85 1.04 16.69 -16.36
CA ARG A 85 0.38 15.52 -16.95
C ARG A 85 -0.62 14.83 -16.01
N TYR A 86 -0.52 15.09 -14.71
CA TYR A 86 -1.37 14.51 -13.68
C TYR A 86 -2.08 15.60 -12.88
N VAL A 87 -3.40 15.49 -12.78
CA VAL A 87 -4.23 16.35 -11.92
C VAL A 87 -4.60 15.62 -10.63
N ALA A 88 -4.56 16.33 -9.51
CA ALA A 88 -5.06 15.81 -8.25
C ALA A 88 -6.60 15.76 -8.29
N VAL A 89 -7.18 14.57 -8.21
CA VAL A 89 -8.64 14.38 -8.17
C VAL A 89 -9.12 14.14 -6.75
N LEU A 90 -10.21 14.81 -6.37
CA LEU A 90 -10.95 14.46 -5.16
C LEU A 90 -11.86 13.27 -5.48
N GLN A 91 -11.69 12.17 -4.75
CA GLN A 91 -12.54 10.99 -4.89
C GLN A 91 -13.36 10.79 -3.62
N LYS A 92 -14.66 10.55 -3.81
CA LYS A 92 -15.60 10.28 -2.72
C LYS A 92 -15.67 8.78 -2.46
N CYS A 93 -15.30 8.34 -1.26
CA CYS A 93 -15.53 6.97 -0.83
C CYS A 93 -16.92 6.85 -0.20
N VAL A 94 -17.83 6.10 -0.84
CA VAL A 94 -19.21 5.89 -0.35
C VAL A 94 -19.21 5.27 1.05
N GLY A 95 -18.29 4.36 1.36
CA GLY A 95 -18.20 3.77 2.70
C GLY A 95 -17.81 4.78 3.77
N CYS A 96 -16.84 5.65 3.48
CA CYS A 96 -16.43 6.71 4.42
C CYS A 96 -17.53 7.74 4.61
N GLU A 97 -18.27 8.08 3.55
CA GLU A 97 -19.46 8.94 3.65
C GLU A 97 -20.50 8.35 4.60
N VAL A 98 -20.90 7.10 4.39
CA VAL A 98 -21.92 6.44 5.24
C VAL A 98 -21.48 6.37 6.71
N ILE A 99 -20.19 6.11 6.97
CA ILE A 99 -19.65 6.15 8.33
C ILE A 99 -19.77 7.54 8.94
N ALA A 100 -19.36 8.58 8.20
CA ALA A 100 -19.39 9.96 8.66
C ALA A 100 -20.82 10.44 8.92
N ASP A 101 -21.76 10.11 8.03
CA ASP A 101 -23.17 10.41 8.21
C ASP A 101 -23.72 9.75 9.48
N LYS A 102 -23.37 8.47 9.72
CA LYS A 102 -23.81 7.78 10.93
C LYS A 102 -23.21 8.34 12.21
N GLN A 103 -21.95 8.76 12.18
CA GLN A 103 -21.31 9.43 13.30
C GLN A 103 -22.02 10.75 13.62
N LYS A 104 -22.33 11.54 12.59
CA LYS A 104 -23.06 12.80 12.73
C LYS A 104 -24.47 12.61 13.30
N GLU A 105 -25.18 11.58 12.85
CA GLU A 105 -26.49 11.21 13.43
C GLU A 105 -26.37 10.95 14.93
N LEU A 106 -25.38 10.14 15.35
CA LEU A 106 -25.16 9.80 16.76
C LEU A 106 -24.79 11.02 17.61
N GLU A 107 -23.96 11.92 17.09
CA GLU A 107 -23.62 13.19 17.76
C GLU A 107 -24.88 14.05 18.04
N THR A 108 -25.86 14.01 17.15
CA THR A 108 -27.12 14.77 17.29
C THR A 108 -28.21 14.05 18.09
N SER A 109 -28.02 12.77 18.41
CA SER A 109 -29.05 11.94 19.07
C SER A 109 -29.27 12.27 20.55
N GLY A 110 -28.34 12.97 21.20
CA GLY A 110 -28.36 13.23 22.64
C GLY A 110 -27.97 12.03 23.51
N GLU A 111 -27.69 10.87 22.89
CA GLU A 111 -27.14 9.70 23.58
C GLU A 111 -25.64 9.88 23.86
N SER A 112 -25.16 9.27 24.94
CA SER A 112 -23.71 9.24 25.22
C SER A 112 -23.01 8.34 24.20
N THR A 113 -22.15 8.94 23.37
CA THR A 113 -21.35 8.22 22.35
C THR A 113 -19.98 7.79 22.87
N HIS A 114 -19.68 8.02 24.15
CA HIS A 114 -18.39 7.67 24.75
C HIS A 114 -18.12 6.16 24.65
N GLY A 115 -17.01 5.80 24.02
CA GLY A 115 -16.59 4.40 23.82
C GLY A 115 -17.26 3.69 22.65
N MET A 116 -18.12 4.36 21.88
CA MET A 116 -18.78 3.77 20.71
C MET A 116 -17.93 3.98 19.44
N LYS A 117 -17.99 3.02 18.51
CA LYS A 117 -17.35 3.11 17.18
C LYS A 117 -18.34 2.74 16.09
N VAL A 118 -18.41 3.55 15.05
CA VAL A 118 -19.14 3.23 13.81
C VAL A 118 -18.22 2.40 12.91
N ALA A 119 -18.72 1.28 12.41
CA ALA A 119 -18.00 0.41 11.48
C ALA A 119 -18.97 -0.16 10.44
N LEU A 120 -18.45 -0.43 9.24
CA LEU A 120 -19.18 -1.16 8.21
C LEU A 120 -18.92 -2.65 8.38
N VAL A 121 -19.98 -3.42 8.51
CA VAL A 121 -19.96 -4.88 8.56
C VAL A 121 -20.79 -5.44 7.40
N PRO A 122 -20.37 -6.54 6.75
CA PRO A 122 -21.19 -7.15 5.72
C PRO A 122 -22.57 -7.54 6.27
N ALA A 123 -23.64 -7.30 5.49
CA ALA A 123 -25.00 -7.54 5.95
C ALA A 123 -25.25 -8.98 6.40
N ALA A 124 -24.68 -9.96 5.70
CA ALA A 124 -24.76 -11.37 6.09
C ALA A 124 -24.09 -11.65 7.45
N VAL A 125 -22.98 -10.98 7.74
CA VAL A 125 -22.29 -11.10 9.04
C VAL A 125 -23.14 -10.49 10.14
N GLN A 126 -23.73 -9.31 9.91
CA GLN A 126 -24.61 -8.67 10.88
C GLN A 126 -25.84 -9.53 11.20
N ALA A 127 -26.51 -10.08 10.18
CA ALA A 127 -27.65 -10.96 10.37
C ALA A 127 -27.28 -12.24 11.16
N ALA A 128 -26.13 -12.84 10.88
CA ALA A 128 -25.64 -13.99 11.62
C ALA A 128 -25.35 -13.65 13.10
N LEU A 129 -24.76 -12.49 13.39
CA LEU A 129 -24.50 -12.02 14.76
C LEU A 129 -25.81 -11.76 15.53
N GLU A 130 -26.83 -11.22 14.87
CA GLU A 130 -28.14 -11.00 15.48
C GLU A 130 -28.84 -12.31 15.82
N LEU A 131 -28.82 -13.29 14.92
CA LEU A 131 -29.34 -14.64 15.19
C LEU A 131 -28.61 -15.30 16.36
N ALA A 132 -27.28 -15.22 16.39
CA ALA A 132 -26.48 -15.77 17.48
C ALA A 132 -26.81 -15.12 18.84
N ARG A 133 -26.98 -13.79 18.89
CA ARG A 133 -27.41 -13.07 20.11
C ARG A 133 -28.81 -13.48 20.56
N GLY A 134 -29.74 -13.66 19.61
CA GLY A 134 -31.11 -14.12 19.89
C GLY A 134 -31.12 -15.50 20.54
N LEU A 135 -30.36 -16.45 19.99
CA LEU A 135 -30.23 -17.81 20.54
C LEU A 135 -29.60 -17.80 21.95
N HIS A 136 -28.58 -16.98 22.19
CA HIS A 136 -27.97 -16.85 23.51
C HIS A 136 -28.96 -16.30 24.55
N LYS A 137 -29.77 -15.31 24.18
CA LYS A 137 -30.77 -14.71 25.08
C LYS A 137 -31.89 -15.69 25.43
N ALA A 138 -32.37 -16.48 24.46
CA ALA A 138 -33.41 -17.49 24.69
C ALA A 138 -32.94 -18.54 25.70
N ARG A 139 -31.72 -19.07 25.55
CA ARG A 139 -31.14 -20.04 26.49
C ARG A 139 -31.02 -19.53 27.93
N HIS A 140 -30.80 -18.22 28.11
CA HIS A 140 -30.69 -17.61 29.44
C HIS A 140 -32.04 -17.40 30.16
N ILE A 141 -33.16 -17.52 29.45
CA ILE A 141 -34.52 -17.37 30.02
C ILE A 141 -35.06 -18.73 30.47
N ASP A 142 -34.56 -19.83 29.90
CA ASP A 142 -35.00 -21.20 30.17
C ASP A 142 -34.22 -21.89 31.32
N ASP A 143 -33.21 -21.22 31.89
CA ASP A 143 -32.43 -21.63 33.09
C ASP A 143 -32.89 -20.85 34.34
#